data_AF-A0A0M8T6F9-F1
#
_entry.id   AF-A0A0M8T6F9-F1
#
_cell.length_a   1.000
_cell.length_b   1.000
_cell.length_c   1.000
_cell.angle_alpha   90.00
_cell.angle_beta   90.00
_cell.angle_gamma   90.00
#
_symmetry.space_group_name_H-M   'P 1'
#
loop_
_entity.id
_entity.type
_entity.pdbx_description
1 polymer ?
#
loop_
_entity_poly.entity_id
_entity_poly.type
_entity_poly.pdbx_seq_one_letter_code
_entity_poly.pdbx_strand_id
1 'polypeptide(L)'
;MPDQKPTRIVMDVDRDGWTSGLQLNIVSLDERDCGWGYRLAGPKYNGSSKNLLRVELDERDAAEIRKMLDKAFPPVDAEVASDGR
;
A
#
# COMPACT_ATOMS: atom_id res chain seq x y z
N MET A 1 1.35 -20.54 15.93
CA MET A 1 0.88 -19.50 15.00
C MET A 1 1.46 -19.89 13.65
N PRO A 2 0.67 -20.19 12.60
CA PRO A 2 1.29 -20.50 11.31
C PRO A 2 2.02 -19.25 10.81
N ASP A 3 3.29 -19.42 10.45
CA ASP A 3 4.16 -18.40 9.87
C ASP A 3 3.41 -17.58 8.83
N GLN A 4 3.24 -16.28 9.09
CA GLN A 4 2.91 -15.33 8.03
C GLN A 4 4.10 -15.31 7.08
N LYS A 5 3.99 -16.08 6.00
CA LYS A 5 4.91 -16.00 4.86
C LYS A 5 5.10 -14.54 4.45
N PRO A 6 6.30 -14.15 4.02
CA PRO A 6 6.61 -12.75 3.75
C PRO A 6 5.66 -12.20 2.68
N THR A 7 4.83 -11.26 3.10
CA THR A 7 3.96 -10.50 2.21
C THR A 7 4.84 -9.57 1.37
N ARG A 8 4.80 -9.73 0.06
CA ARG A 8 5.48 -8.83 -0.88
C ARG A 8 4.65 -7.55 -0.99
N ILE A 9 5.29 -6.40 -0.82
CA ILE A 9 4.63 -5.11 -1.02
C ILE A 9 5.04 -4.58 -2.39
N VAL A 10 4.06 -4.27 -3.24
CA VAL A 10 4.32 -3.71 -4.57
C VAL A 10 3.54 -2.41 -4.76
N MET A 11 4.07 -1.53 -5.60
CA MET A 11 3.34 -0.41 -6.18
C MET A 11 2.91 -0.75 -7.60
N ASP A 12 1.61 -0.65 -7.85
CA ASP A 12 1.02 -0.89 -9.17
C ASP A 12 0.52 0.42 -9.78
N VAL A 13 0.90 0.62 -11.04
CA VAL A 13 0.31 1.64 -11.92
C VAL A 13 -0.52 0.94 -12.98
N ASP A 14 -1.82 1.16 -12.96
CA ASP A 14 -2.75 0.61 -13.93
C ASP A 14 -3.37 1.69 -14.81
N ARG A 15 -3.87 1.28 -15.97
CA ARG A 15 -4.76 2.10 -16.81
C ARG A 15 -6.17 1.58 -16.71
N ASP A 16 -7.09 2.43 -16.27
CA ASP A 16 -8.52 2.13 -16.23
C ASP A 16 -9.09 1.92 -17.64
N GLY A 17 -9.83 0.83 -17.85
CA GLY A 17 -10.36 0.48 -19.17
C GLY A 17 -11.52 1.36 -19.62
N TRP A 18 -12.22 2.06 -18.72
CA TRP A 18 -13.38 2.90 -19.08
C TRP A 18 -12.99 4.34 -19.36
N THR A 19 -12.19 4.93 -18.47
CA THR A 19 -11.81 6.35 -18.55
C THR A 19 -10.43 6.56 -19.17
N SER A 20 -9.66 5.49 -19.38
CA SER A 20 -8.24 5.54 -19.74
C SER A 20 -7.35 6.30 -18.72
N GLY A 21 -7.87 6.63 -17.54
CA GLY A 21 -7.12 7.28 -16.47
C GLY A 21 -6.08 6.35 -15.82
N LEU A 22 -5.06 6.94 -15.20
CA LEU A 22 -4.07 6.18 -14.43
C LEU A 22 -4.59 5.92 -13.02
N GLN A 23 -4.25 4.76 -12.49
CA GLN A 23 -4.55 4.32 -11.13
C GLN A 23 -3.24 3.94 -10.44
N LEU A 24 -3.04 4.39 -9.20
CA LEU A 24 -1.85 4.08 -8.40
C LEU A 24 -2.27 3.40 -7.10
N ASN A 25 -1.59 2.31 -6.75
CA ASN A 25 -1.90 1.51 -5.57
C ASN A 25 -0.64 1.05 -4.86
N ILE A 26 -0.79 0.77 -3.57
CA ILE A 26 0.11 -0.08 -2.80
C ILE A 26 -0.60 -1.42 -2.55
N VAL A 27 0.04 -2.54 -2.87
CA VAL A 27 -0.57 -3.87 -2.89
C VAL A 27 0.29 -4.83 -2.07
N SER A 28 -0.38 -5.63 -1.24
CA SER A 28 0.20 -6.70 -0.45
C SER A 28 -0.12 -8.03 -1.13
N LEU A 29 0.90 -8.73 -1.62
CA LEU A 29 0.79 -9.98 -2.36
C LEU A 29 1.38 -11.15 -1.57
N ASP A 30 0.77 -12.32 -1.72
CA ASP A 30 1.29 -13.62 -1.27
C ASP A 30 2.17 -14.28 -2.36
N GLU A 31 2.65 -15.49 -2.08
CA GLU A 31 3.49 -16.28 -3.02
C GLU A 31 2.78 -16.68 -4.33
N ARG A 32 1.45 -16.54 -4.41
CA ARG A 32 0.64 -16.85 -5.60
C ARG A 32 0.25 -15.60 -6.37
N ASP A 33 0.86 -14.46 -6.07
CA ASP A 33 0.49 -13.12 -6.57
C ASP A 33 -0.98 -12.77 -6.27
N CYS A 34 -1.57 -13.38 -5.25
CA CYS A 34 -2.89 -13.05 -4.73
C CYS A 34 -2.76 -12.06 -3.59
N GLY A 35 -3.70 -11.12 -3.45
CA GLY A 35 -3.55 -10.12 -2.42
C GLY A 35 -4.65 -9.08 -2.37
N TRP A 36 -4.39 -8.05 -1.57
CA TRP A 36 -5.25 -6.89 -1.42
C TRP A 36 -4.39 -5.63 -1.56
N GLY A 37 -5.00 -4.53 -2.00
CA GLY A 37 -4.31 -3.27 -2.18
C GLY A 37 -5.15 -2.07 -1.80
N TYR A 38 -4.47 -0.95 -1.59
CA TYR A 38 -5.06 0.33 -1.31
C TYR A 38 -4.79 1.30 -2.47
N ARG A 39 -5.85 1.91 -3.00
CA ARG A 39 -5.75 2.90 -4.08
C ARG A 39 -5.37 4.26 -3.52
N LEU A 40 -4.20 4.75 -3.92
CA LEU A 40 -3.70 6.08 -3.59
C LEU A 40 -4.29 7.16 -4.51
N ALA A 41 -4.44 6.85 -5.80
CA ALA A 41 -4.95 7.79 -6.79
C ALA A 41 -5.66 7.10 -7.96
N GLY A 42 -6.49 7.89 -8.65
CA GLY A 42 -7.16 7.49 -9.88
C GLY A 42 -8.61 6.99 -9.73
N PRO A 43 -9.26 6.65 -10.87
CA PRO A 43 -10.64 6.18 -10.90
C PRO A 43 -10.88 4.91 -10.09
N LYS A 44 -12.15 4.66 -9.73
CA LYS A 44 -12.54 3.39 -9.09
C LYS A 44 -12.32 2.22 -10.04
N TYR A 45 -11.74 1.14 -9.54
CA TYR A 45 -11.64 -0.12 -10.27
C TYR A 45 -13.03 -0.65 -10.63
N ASN A 46 -13.23 -0.89 -11.92
CA ASN A 46 -14.43 -1.48 -12.51
C ASN A 46 -14.17 -2.90 -13.03
N GLY A 47 -12.96 -3.45 -12.80
CA GLY A 47 -12.55 -4.77 -13.27
C GLY A 47 -12.00 -4.80 -14.70
N SER A 48 -11.85 -3.64 -15.37
CA SER A 48 -11.32 -3.54 -16.74
C SER A 48 -9.93 -2.90 -16.84
N SER A 49 -9.22 -2.75 -15.72
CA SER A 49 -7.90 -2.12 -15.68
C SER A 49 -6.80 -3.01 -16.26
N LYS A 50 -5.79 -2.39 -16.86
CA LYS A 50 -4.55 -3.05 -17.33
C LYS A 50 -3.35 -2.54 -16.55
N ASN A 51 -2.57 -3.46 -15.97
CA ASN A 51 -1.31 -3.10 -15.33
C ASN A 51 -0.29 -2.60 -16.36
N LEU A 52 0.29 -1.42 -16.08
CA LEU A 52 1.32 -0.79 -16.90
C LEU A 52 2.70 -0.96 -16.29
N LEU A 53 2.78 -0.89 -14.95
CA LEU A 53 4.03 -0.99 -14.21
C LEU A 53 3.74 -1.60 -12.84
N ARG A 54 4.61 -2.52 -12.43
CA ARG A 54 4.68 -3.07 -11.07
C ARG A 54 6.10 -2.91 -10.55
N VAL A 55 6.24 -2.36 -9.36
CA VAL A 55 7.51 -2.24 -8.65
C VAL A 55 7.38 -2.88 -7.29
N GLU A 56 8.25 -3.83 -6.96
CA GLU A 56 8.32 -4.39 -5.61
C GLU A 56 9.13 -3.46 -4.71
N LEU A 57 8.56 -3.13 -3.55
CA LEU A 57 9.21 -2.28 -2.56
C LEU A 57 10.13 -3.12 -1.70
N ASP A 58 11.39 -2.71 -1.62
CA ASP A 58 12.35 -3.33 -0.72
C ASP A 58 12.31 -2.72 0.69
N GLU A 59 13.17 -3.23 1.58
CA GLU A 59 13.28 -2.73 2.95
C GLU A 59 13.70 -1.25 3.01
N ARG A 60 14.52 -0.80 2.06
CA ARG A 60 15.01 0.58 1.99
C ARG A 60 13.89 1.53 1.56
N ASP A 61 13.12 1.16 0.53
CA ASP A 61 11.96 1.90 0.08
C ASP A 61 10.95 2.05 1.22
N ALA A 62 10.66 0.95 1.92
CA ALA A 62 9.75 0.95 3.06
C ALA A 62 10.25 1.89 4.19
N ALA A 63 11.55 1.88 4.49
CA ALA A 63 12.13 2.74 5.51
C ALA A 63 12.01 4.24 5.15
N GLU A 64 12.32 4.61 3.91
CA GLU A 64 12.22 6.02 3.47
C GLU A 64 10.76 6.49 3.37
N ILE A 65 9.85 5.64 2.89
CA ILE A 65 8.41 5.95 2.85
C ILE A 65 7.88 6.17 4.26
N ARG A 66 8.17 5.27 5.22
CA ARG A 66 7.75 5.44 6.62
C ARG A 66 8.27 6.75 7.20
N LYS A 67 9.56 7.04 7.04
CA LYS A 67 10.17 8.28 7.51
C LYS A 67 9.46 9.53 6.97
N MET A 68 9.09 9.53 5.69
CA MET A 68 8.33 10.64 5.10
C MET A 68 6.92 10.75 5.69
N LEU A 69 6.24 9.62 5.88
CA LEU A 69 4.89 9.57 6.44
C LEU A 69 4.87 9.97 7.91
N ASP A 70 5.76 9.43 8.75
CA ASP A 70 5.87 9.75 10.17
C ASP A 70 6.20 11.23 10.39
N LYS A 71 7.00 11.83 9.51
CA LYS A 71 7.27 13.27 9.55
C LYS A 71 6.02 14.12 9.25
N ALA A 72 5.17 13.68 8.33
CA ALA A 72 3.97 14.41 7.92
C ALA A 72 2.76 14.12 8.83
N PHE A 73 2.70 12.92 9.38
CA PHE A 73 1.64 12.37 10.21
C PHE A 73 2.29 11.69 11.43
N PRO A 74 2.82 12.48 12.37
CA PRO A 74 3.48 11.92 13.56
C PRO A 74 2.49 11.03 14.32
N PRO A 75 2.94 9.91 14.89
CA PRO A 75 2.09 9.09 15.74
C PRO A 75 1.49 9.97 16.83
N VAL A 76 0.17 9.91 16.99
CA VAL A 76 -0.47 10.51 18.15
C VAL A 76 0.04 9.71 19.34
N ASP A 77 0.80 10.36 20.22
CA ASP A 77 1.40 9.72 21.38
C ASP A 77 0.36 8.85 22.08
N ALA A 78 0.65 7.56 22.26
CA ALA A 78 -0.10 6.66 23.12
C ALA A 78 0.07 7.01 24.61
N GLU A 79 0.25 8.30 24.93
CA GLU A 79 0.42 8.86 26.26
C GLU A 79 -0.82 9.65 26.70
N VAL A 80 -2.02 9.08 26.52
CA VAL A 80 -3.17 9.44 27.36
C VAL A 80 -4.02 8.19 27.64
N ALA A 81 -3.40 7.13 28.17
CA ALA A 81 -4.11 6.02 28.80
C ALA A 81 -3.51 5.65 30.17
N SER A 82 -2.91 6.63 30.84
CA SER A 82 -2.58 6.54 32.26
C SER A 82 -2.92 7.85 32.97
N ASP A 83 -4.22 8.14 33.01
CA ASP A 83 -4.83 8.98 34.05
C ASP A 83 -5.88 8.04 34.67
N GLY A 84 -5.60 7.36 35.78
CA GLY A 84 -5.36 8.01 37.05
C GLY A 84 -6.66 8.16 37.83
N ARG A 85 -7.40 7.05 38.08
CA ARG A 85 -8.26 6.83 39.25
C ARG A 85 -8.82 5.41 39.31
#